data_AF-A0A7C4E0X5-F1
#
_entry.id   AF-A0A7C4E0X5-F1
#
_cell.length_a   1.000
_cell.length_b   1.000
_cell.length_c   1.000
_cell.angle_alpha   90.00
_cell.angle_beta   90.00
_cell.angle_gamma   90.00
#
_symmetry.space_group_name_H-M   'P 1'
#
loop_
_entity.id
_entity.type
_entity.pdbx_description
1 polymer ?
#
loop_
_entity_poly.entity_id
_entity_poly.type
_entity_poly.pdbx_seq_one_letter_code
_entity_poly.pdbx_strand_id
1 'polypeptide(L)'
;MAADTDQMEKVLTEQLEYCEKMLEMEARLDLVVAMLEEIINDLSTPKTWLTEEKRSKLLERAKISYYRAKTLLYLAETTRGTKF
;
A
#
# COMPACT_ATOMS: atom_id res chain seq x y z
N MET A 1 14.16 -15.42 -17.02
CA MET A 1 14.20 -13.95 -16.98
C MET A 1 12.83 -13.31 -17.09
N ALA A 2 11.94 -13.66 -18.03
CA ALA A 2 10.56 -13.14 -18.03
C ALA A 2 9.68 -13.70 -16.88
N ALA A 3 9.87 -14.96 -16.51
CA ALA A 3 9.11 -15.59 -15.42
C ALA A 3 9.37 -14.96 -14.04
N ASP A 4 10.61 -14.53 -13.79
CA ASP A 4 10.98 -13.87 -12.52
C ASP A 4 10.34 -12.48 -12.39
N THR A 5 10.26 -11.72 -13.49
CA THR A 5 9.71 -10.36 -13.48
C THR A 5 8.19 -10.35 -13.33
N ASP A 6 7.49 -11.30 -13.97
CA ASP A 6 6.04 -11.48 -13.80
C ASP A 6 5.70 -11.92 -12.37
N GLN A 7 6.56 -12.74 -11.76
CA GLN A 7 6.39 -13.15 -10.36
C GLN A 7 6.56 -11.97 -9.40
N MET A 8 7.51 -11.08 -9.64
CA MET A 8 7.70 -9.87 -8.83
C MET A 8 6.51 -8.90 -8.95
N GLU A 9 6.00 -8.66 -10.17
CA GLU A 9 4.80 -7.84 -10.39
C GLU A 9 3.58 -8.43 -9.66
N LYS A 10 3.42 -9.76 -9.72
CA LYS A 10 2.32 -10.46 -9.05
C LYS A 10 2.41 -10.32 -7.54
N VAL A 11 3.59 -10.54 -6.94
CA VAL A 11 3.80 -10.39 -5.49
C VAL A 11 3.47 -8.97 -5.03
N LEU A 12 3.90 -7.96 -5.76
CA LEU A 12 3.62 -6.57 -5.42
C LEU A 12 2.12 -6.26 -5.48
N THR A 13 1.43 -6.81 -6.47
CA THR A 13 -0.03 -6.68 -6.61
C THR A 13 -0.76 -7.37 -5.46
N GLU A 14 -0.35 -8.59 -5.10
CA GLU A 14 -0.92 -9.33 -3.97
C GLU A 14 -0.71 -8.61 -2.64
N GLN A 15 0.46 -7.97 -2.44
CA GLN A 15 0.72 -7.15 -1.26
C GLN A 15 -0.19 -5.93 -1.18
N LEU A 16 -0.43 -5.24 -2.30
CA LEU A 16 -1.38 -4.13 -2.37
C LEU A 16 -2.81 -4.58 -2.08
N GLU A 17 -3.25 -5.69 -2.67
CA GLU A 17 -4.58 -6.26 -2.40
C GLU A 17 -4.75 -6.67 -0.93
N TYR A 18 -3.71 -7.22 -0.32
CA TYR A 18 -3.71 -7.52 1.11
C TYR A 18 -3.87 -6.24 1.95
N CYS A 19 -3.12 -5.17 1.63
CA CYS A 19 -3.24 -3.89 2.32
C CYS A 19 -4.66 -3.31 2.19
N GLU A 20 -5.26 -3.41 1.01
CA GLU A 20 -6.62 -2.95 0.76
C GLU A 20 -7.67 -3.74 1.54
N LYS A 21 -7.57 -5.08 1.58
CA LYS A 21 -8.46 -5.90 2.41
C LYS A 21 -8.35 -5.55 3.89
N MET A 22 -7.14 -5.30 4.38
CA MET A 22 -6.92 -4.88 5.76
C MET A 22 -7.49 -3.49 6.04
N LEU A 23 -7.43 -2.57 5.05
CA LEU A 23 -8.07 -1.26 5.13
C LEU A 23 -9.60 -1.35 5.20
N GLU A 24 -10.20 -2.22 4.40
CA GLU A 24 -11.66 -2.46 4.43
C GLU A 24 -12.14 -3.00 5.77
N MET A 25 -11.31 -3.82 6.42
CA MET A 25 -11.58 -4.35 7.76
C MET A 25 -11.18 -3.39 8.89
N GLU A 26 -10.60 -2.22 8.57
CA GLU A 26 -10.02 -1.27 9.51
C GLU A 26 -9.05 -1.93 10.52
N ALA A 27 -8.35 -2.97 10.07
CA ALA A 27 -7.56 -3.84 10.92
C ALA A 27 -6.06 -3.58 10.75
N ARG A 28 -5.33 -3.52 11.88
CA ARG A 28 -3.86 -3.36 11.91
C ARG A 28 -3.37 -2.17 11.06
N LEU A 29 -4.06 -1.03 11.14
CA LEU A 29 -3.80 0.14 10.31
C LEU A 29 -2.34 0.61 10.37
N ASP A 30 -1.67 0.55 11.53
CA ASP A 30 -0.23 0.85 11.66
C ASP A 30 0.65 -0.02 10.75
N LEU A 31 0.37 -1.33 10.69
CA LEU A 31 1.10 -2.25 9.83
C LEU A 31 0.82 -1.92 8.35
N VAL A 32 -0.44 -1.65 8.02
CA VAL A 32 -0.82 -1.34 6.63
C VAL A 32 -0.14 -0.05 6.16
N VAL A 33 -0.05 0.96 7.01
CA VAL A 33 0.69 2.20 6.73
C VAL A 33 2.16 1.88 6.44
N ALA A 34 2.83 1.11 7.30
CA ALA A 34 4.25 0.76 7.11
C ALA A 34 4.49 -0.01 5.82
N MET A 35 3.66 -1.02 5.52
CA MET A 35 3.77 -1.79 4.28
C MET A 35 3.56 -0.92 3.03
N LEU A 36 2.60 0.01 3.07
CA LEU A 36 2.35 0.91 1.96
C LEU A 36 3.48 1.93 1.77
N GLU A 37 4.14 2.39 2.84
CA GLU A 37 5.34 3.23 2.73
C GLU A 37 6.48 2.48 2.03
N GLU A 38 6.71 1.21 2.38
CA GLU A 38 7.70 0.37 1.71
C GLU A 38 7.37 0.19 0.21
N ILE A 39 6.12 -0.13 -0.12
CA ILE A 39 5.67 -0.29 -1.51
C ILE A 39 5.83 1.01 -2.30
N ILE A 40 5.45 2.15 -1.71
CA ILE A 40 5.61 3.47 -2.34
C ILE A 40 7.09 3.79 -2.57
N ASN A 41 7.95 3.52 -1.58
CA ASN A 41 9.38 3.75 -1.71
C ASN A 41 9.99 2.86 -2.81
N ASP A 42 9.59 1.60 -2.87
CA ASP A 42 10.05 0.68 -3.91
C ASP A 42 9.62 1.17 -5.31
N LEU A 43 8.34 1.51 -5.47
CA LEU A 43 7.76 1.99 -6.72
C LEU A 43 8.19 3.41 -7.11
N SER A 44 8.73 4.21 -6.18
CA SER A 44 9.20 5.57 -6.47
C SER A 44 10.44 5.57 -7.37
N THR A 45 11.20 4.47 -7.37
CA THR A 45 12.33 4.28 -8.27
C THR A 45 11.91 3.57 -9.56
N PRO A 46 12.45 3.96 -10.74
CA PRO A 46 12.23 3.21 -11.98
C PRO A 46 12.73 1.76 -11.83
N LYS A 47 11.92 0.80 -12.24
CA LYS A 47 12.25 -0.63 -12.19
C LYS A 47 12.44 -1.14 -13.61
N THR A 48 13.53 -1.84 -13.88
CA THR A 48 13.82 -2.43 -15.21
C THR A 48 12.84 -3.53 -15.62
N TRP A 49 12.15 -4.11 -14.64
CA TRP A 49 11.20 -5.22 -14.80
C TRP A 49 9.73 -4.77 -14.84
N LEU A 50 9.44 -3.47 -14.70
CA LEU A 50 8.08 -2.93 -14.69
C LEU A 50 7.98 -1.77 -15.68
N THR A 51 6.97 -1.77 -16.54
CA THR A 51 6.75 -0.64 -17.44
C THR A 51 6.41 0.61 -16.64
N GLU A 52 6.84 1.77 -17.14
CA GLU A 52 6.62 3.05 -16.45
C GLU A 52 5.13 3.33 -16.21
N GLU A 53 4.28 2.97 -17.18
CA GLU A 53 2.83 3.10 -17.06
C GLU A 53 2.27 2.25 -15.91
N LYS A 54 2.66 0.96 -15.83
CA LYS A 54 2.21 0.06 -14.75
C LYS A 54 2.75 0.51 -13.40
N ARG A 55 4.03 0.91 -13.34
CA ARG A 55 4.66 1.47 -12.14
C ARG A 55 3.87 2.66 -11.62
N SER A 56 3.54 3.61 -12.51
CA SER A 56 2.77 4.80 -12.13
C SER A 56 1.38 4.44 -11.61
N LYS A 57 0.67 3.50 -12.25
CA LYS A 57 -0.65 3.03 -11.79
C LYS A 57 -0.58 2.37 -10.41
N LEU A 58 0.40 1.49 -10.19
CA LEU A 58 0.59 0.84 -8.88
C LEU A 58 0.99 1.85 -7.80
N LEU A 59 1.84 2.82 -8.14
CA LEU A 59 2.26 3.87 -7.22
C LEU A 59 1.09 4.76 -6.80
N GLU A 60 0.24 5.15 -7.75
CA GLU A 60 -0.97 5.92 -7.47
C GLU A 60 -1.92 5.15 -6.56
N ARG A 61 -2.18 3.87 -6.88
CA ARG A 61 -3.00 2.98 -6.04
C ARG A 61 -2.45 2.86 -4.62
N ALA A 62 -1.13 2.65 -4.48
CA ALA A 62 -0.46 2.57 -3.18
C ALA A 62 -0.61 3.87 -2.37
N LYS A 63 -0.44 5.03 -3.02
CA LYS A 63 -0.59 6.35 -2.37
C LYS A 63 -2.02 6.58 -1.87
N ILE A 64 -3.03 6.27 -2.68
CA ILE A 64 -4.44 6.40 -2.28
C ILE A 64 -4.72 5.54 -1.05
N SER A 65 -4.32 4.27 -1.08
CA SER A 65 -4.47 3.35 0.04
C SER A 65 -3.72 3.85 1.29
N TYR A 66 -2.53 4.42 1.12
CA TYR A 66 -1.73 4.97 2.22
C TYR A 66 -2.42 6.14 2.91
N TYR A 67 -2.93 7.11 2.13
CA TYR A 67 -3.64 8.24 2.70
C TYR A 67 -4.90 7.79 3.43
N ARG A 68 -5.65 6.84 2.86
CA ARG A 68 -6.81 6.23 3.53
C ARG A 68 -6.41 5.57 4.85
N ALA A 69 -5.32 4.81 4.86
CA ALA A 69 -4.80 4.15 6.06
C ALA A 69 -4.45 5.17 7.15
N LYS A 70 -3.74 6.25 6.79
CA LYS A 70 -3.41 7.32 7.73
C LYS A 70 -4.63 8.05 8.26
N THR A 71 -5.63 8.33 7.42
CA THR A 71 -6.87 8.96 7.87
C THR A 71 -7.61 8.07 8.86
N LEU A 72 -7.77 6.78 8.56
CA LEU A 72 -8.44 5.83 9.46
C LEU A 72 -7.68 5.69 10.79
N LEU A 73 -6.35 5.64 10.74
CA LEU A 73 -5.51 5.55 11.93
C LEU A 73 -5.70 6.80 12.82
N TYR A 74 -5.62 7.99 12.23
CA TYR A 74 -5.85 9.25 12.92
C TYR A 74 -7.26 9.32 13.55
N LEU A 75 -8.29 8.87 12.83
CA LEU A 75 -9.65 8.81 13.36
C LEU A 75 -9.77 7.82 14.52
N ALA A 76 -9.11 6.67 14.45
CA ALA A 76 -9.09 5.69 15.54
C ALA A 76 -8.39 6.24 16.80
N GLU A 77 -7.29 6.96 16.64
CA GLU A 77 -6.56 7.61 17.74
C GLU A 77 -7.37 8.73 18.39
N THR A 78 -7.95 9.62 17.58
CA THR A 78 -8.77 10.74 18.06
C THR A 78 -10.07 10.27 18.73
N THR A 79 -10.68 9.20 18.23
CA THR A 79 -11.88 8.57 18.83
C THR A 79 -11.55 7.85 20.15
N ARG A 80 -10.37 7.22 20.27
CA ARG A 80 -9.92 6.63 21.55
C ARG A 80 -9.57 7.70 22.59
N GLY A 81 -9.10 8.87 22.16
CA GLY A 81 -8.81 10.02 23.01
C GLY A 81 -10.05 10.75 23.55
N THR A 82 -11.23 10.55 22.92
CA THR A 82 -12.51 11.17 23.32
C THR A 82 -13.32 10.31 24.29
N LYS A 83 -12.66 9.62 25.22
CA LYS A 83 -13.34 9.05 26.39
C LYS A 83 -13.77 10.19 27.32
N PHE A 84 -14.99 10.69 27.12
CA PHE A 84 -15.77 11.39 28.15
C PHE A 84 -16.42 10.38 29.09
#